data_AF-A0ABD1X8R5-F1
#
_entry.id   AF-A0ABD1X8R5-F1
#
_cell.length_a   1.000
_cell.length_b   1.000
_cell.length_c   1.000
_cell.angle_alpha   90.00
_cell.angle_beta   90.00
_cell.angle_gamma   90.00
#
_symmetry.space_group_name_H-M   'P 1'
#
loop_
_entity.id
_entity.type
_entity.pdbx_description
1 polymer ?
#
loop_
_entity_poly.entity_id
_entity_poly.type
_entity_poly.pdbx_seq_one_letter_code
_entity_poly.pdbx_strand_id
1 'polypeptide(L)'
;MASMDQETARGSTRALFKAIPEKFVSTIMDAASEGKKLGVEDPRRIIHSMKVGLAITLVSLFYYFDPLYQGFGVSAMWAVITVVVVFEFSVGATLGRGVNRGIATLLAGSLGVGAHRLASFGGERLEPMLIGLSVFFVASAVTYVRFYPKLKARYDYGFLIFILTFCLISVSGYRDDEVLDMAHKRLSTILIGGSAAVAVCILICPVWTGEDLHNLVASNVENLGIFLEVERRVVTVVRPTPN
;
A
#
# COMPACT_ATOMS: atom_id res chain seq x y z
N MET A 1 37.36 43.54 24.14
CA MET A 1 37.38 42.29 23.37
C MET A 1 36.08 41.49 23.49
N ALA A 2 35.41 41.44 24.66
CA ALA A 2 34.16 40.69 24.85
C ALA A 2 32.91 41.21 24.11
N SER A 3 32.86 42.50 23.71
CA SER A 3 31.70 43.08 23.01
C SER A 3 31.62 42.75 21.53
N MET A 4 32.76 42.48 20.87
CA MET A 4 32.84 42.23 19.42
C MET A 4 32.43 40.80 19.04
N ASP A 5 32.70 39.84 19.92
CA ASP A 5 32.24 38.44 19.76
C ASP A 5 30.73 38.29 19.97
N GLN A 6 30.14 39.14 20.83
CA GLN A 6 28.72 39.09 21.15
C GLN A 6 27.83 39.62 20.00
N GLU A 7 28.30 40.65 19.27
CA GLU A 7 27.61 41.17 18.08
C GLU A 7 27.71 40.21 16.88
N THR A 8 28.88 39.60 16.68
CA THR A 8 29.12 38.64 15.59
C THR A 8 28.29 37.36 15.77
N ALA A 9 28.22 36.84 17.01
CA ALA A 9 27.36 35.71 17.33
C ALA A 9 25.88 36.04 17.10
N ARG A 10 25.40 37.21 17.54
CA ARG A 10 24.00 37.66 17.39
C ARG A 10 23.60 37.90 15.92
N GLY A 11 24.53 38.38 15.09
CA GLY A 11 24.35 38.52 13.65
C GLY A 11 24.22 37.17 12.94
N SER A 12 25.07 36.20 13.30
CA SER A 12 25.03 34.84 12.76
C SER A 12 23.74 34.09 13.15
N THR A 13 23.29 34.22 14.41
CA THR A 13 22.03 33.58 14.85
C THR A 13 20.80 34.18 14.16
N ARG A 14 20.79 35.51 13.92
CA ARG A 14 19.71 36.18 13.17
C ARG A 14 19.68 35.79 11.69
N ALA A 15 20.84 35.63 11.06
CA ALA A 15 20.95 35.20 9.67
C ALA A 15 20.47 33.75 9.49
N LEU A 16 20.85 32.85 10.41
CA LEU A 16 20.37 31.46 10.42
C LEU A 16 18.85 31.38 10.60
N PHE A 17 18.29 32.16 11.54
CA PHE A 17 16.84 32.20 11.79
C PHE A 17 16.02 32.76 10.63
N LYS A 18 16.60 33.61 9.77
CA LYS A 18 15.95 34.11 8.55
C LYS A 18 16.11 33.16 7.35
N ALA A 19 17.23 32.46 7.25
CA ALA A 19 17.50 31.53 6.16
C ALA A 19 16.63 30.26 6.20
N ILE A 20 16.25 29.81 7.40
CA ILE A 20 15.37 28.65 7.59
C ILE A 20 13.97 28.87 6.98
N PRO A 21 13.25 29.96 7.30
CA PRO A 21 11.94 30.22 6.70
C PRO A 21 12.02 30.51 5.20
N GLU A 22 13.07 31.18 4.71
CA GLU A 22 13.22 31.42 3.26
C GLU A 22 13.45 30.12 2.47
N LYS A 23 14.28 29.20 2.96
CA LYS A 23 14.44 27.86 2.36
C LYS A 23 13.16 27.04 2.41
N PHE A 24 12.39 27.17 3.49
CA PHE A 24 11.11 26.47 3.62
C PHE A 24 10.08 27.01 2.63
N VAL A 25 9.97 28.33 2.49
CA VAL A 25 9.10 28.98 1.52
C VAL A 25 9.49 28.64 0.08
N SER A 26 10.77 28.66 -0.27
CA SER A 26 11.21 28.26 -1.62
C SER A 26 10.89 26.79 -1.91
N THR A 27 11.09 25.90 -0.94
CA THR A 27 10.75 24.47 -1.08
C THR A 27 9.23 24.26 -1.28
N ILE A 28 8.40 25.02 -0.56
CA ILE A 28 6.94 24.98 -0.74
C ILE A 28 6.56 25.51 -2.12
N MET A 29 7.19 26.60 -2.57
CA MET A 29 6.93 27.18 -3.89
C MET A 29 7.35 26.24 -5.02
N ASP A 30 8.49 25.56 -4.88
CA ASP A 30 8.95 24.54 -5.83
C ASP A 30 7.97 23.37 -5.87
N ALA A 31 7.58 22.83 -4.71
CA ALA A 31 6.57 21.77 -4.61
C ALA A 31 5.20 22.19 -5.17
N ALA A 32 4.78 23.44 -4.97
CA ALA A 32 3.54 23.98 -5.52
C ALA A 32 3.61 24.13 -7.05
N SER A 33 4.78 24.51 -7.58
CA SER A 33 5.00 24.61 -9.02
C SER A 33 5.02 23.24 -9.70
N GLU A 34 5.63 22.23 -9.07
CA GLU A 34 5.58 20.83 -9.51
C GLU A 34 4.16 20.28 -9.40
N GLY A 35 3.46 20.54 -8.29
CA GLY A 35 2.06 20.17 -8.12
C GLY A 35 1.14 20.76 -9.20
N LYS A 36 1.38 22.02 -9.59
CA LYS A 36 0.66 22.67 -10.69
C LYS A 36 0.95 22.01 -12.04
N LYS A 37 2.20 21.63 -12.32
CA LYS A 37 2.56 20.87 -13.53
C LYS A 37 1.89 19.51 -13.56
N LEU A 38 1.94 18.76 -12.45
CA LEU A 38 1.30 17.44 -12.33
C LEU A 38 -0.21 17.47 -12.57
N GLY A 39 -0.90 18.54 -12.15
CA GLY A 39 -2.34 18.71 -12.37
C GLY A 39 -2.70 19.15 -13.80
N VAL A 40 -1.83 19.90 -14.48
CA VAL A 40 -2.02 20.31 -15.88
C VAL A 40 -1.70 19.16 -16.84
N GLU A 41 -0.68 18.34 -16.52
CA GLU A 41 -0.28 17.17 -17.31
C GLU A 41 -1.32 16.06 -17.30
N ASP A 42 -2.00 15.84 -16.17
CA ASP A 42 -3.06 14.85 -16.06
C ASP A 42 -4.18 15.31 -15.10
N PRO A 43 -5.24 15.96 -15.61
CA PRO A 43 -6.35 16.45 -14.79
C PRO A 43 -7.09 15.33 -14.04
N ARG A 44 -6.93 14.06 -14.46
CA ARG A 44 -7.47 12.91 -13.74
C ARG A 44 -6.83 12.79 -12.35
N ARG A 45 -5.61 13.30 -12.15
CA ARG A 45 -4.92 13.30 -10.85
C ARG A 45 -5.57 14.20 -9.82
N ILE A 46 -6.12 15.33 -10.23
CA ILE A 46 -6.84 16.26 -9.35
C ILE A 46 -8.17 15.64 -8.90
N ILE A 47 -8.90 15.01 -9.84
CA ILE A 47 -10.15 14.30 -9.52
C ILE A 47 -9.85 13.13 -8.57
N HIS A 48 -8.77 12.39 -8.82
CA HIS A 48 -8.36 11.29 -7.96
C HIS A 48 -7.99 11.75 -6.54
N SER A 49 -7.18 12.81 -6.39
CA SER A 49 -6.79 13.30 -5.06
C SER A 49 -8.00 13.81 -4.27
N MET A 50 -8.95 14.49 -4.92
CA MET A 50 -10.23 14.87 -4.30
C MET A 50 -11.08 13.66 -3.93
N LYS A 51 -11.11 12.61 -4.77
CA LYS A 51 -11.79 11.33 -4.49
C LYS A 51 -11.22 10.64 -3.24
N VAL A 52 -9.89 10.56 -3.13
CA VAL A 52 -9.22 9.97 -1.97
C VAL A 52 -9.51 10.78 -0.72
N GLY A 53 -9.43 12.12 -0.81
CA GLY A 53 -9.80 13.01 0.29
C GLY A 53 -11.24 12.77 0.77
N LEU A 54 -12.20 12.74 -0.15
CA LEU A 54 -13.61 12.49 0.15
C LEU A 54 -13.81 11.09 0.75
N ALA A 55 -13.15 10.05 0.21
CA ALA A 55 -13.24 8.70 0.74
C ALA A 55 -12.70 8.59 2.18
N ILE A 56 -11.55 9.22 2.47
CA ILE A 56 -10.99 9.28 3.82
C ILE A 56 -11.95 10.01 4.74
N THR A 57 -12.48 11.17 4.33
CA THR A 57 -13.46 11.93 5.13
C THR A 57 -14.72 11.11 5.41
N LEU A 58 -15.25 10.39 4.41
CA LEU A 58 -16.47 9.61 4.54
C LEU A 58 -16.26 8.39 5.45
N VAL A 59 -15.10 7.73 5.36
CA VAL A 59 -14.71 6.64 6.27
C VAL A 59 -14.43 7.14 7.68
N SER A 60 -13.81 8.31 7.84
CA SER A 60 -13.69 8.98 9.13
C SER A 60 -15.05 9.38 9.69
N LEU A 61 -15.99 9.80 8.86
CA LEU A 61 -17.36 10.13 9.29
C LEU A 61 -18.12 8.87 9.74
N PHE A 62 -17.93 7.74 9.05
CA PHE A 62 -18.44 6.43 9.46
C PHE A 62 -17.94 6.01 10.84
N TYR A 63 -16.75 6.45 11.26
CA TYR A 63 -16.22 6.19 12.60
C TYR A 63 -16.96 6.94 13.71
N TYR A 64 -17.55 8.10 13.40
CA TYR A 64 -18.32 8.90 14.36
C TYR A 64 -19.78 8.44 14.53
N PHE A 65 -20.24 7.44 13.77
CA PHE A 65 -21.57 6.84 13.98
C PHE A 65 -21.53 5.81 15.13
N ASP A 66 -22.17 6.19 16.25
CA ASP A 66 -22.22 5.47 17.55
C ASP A 66 -22.51 3.95 17.53
N PRO A 67 -23.38 3.39 16.67
CA PRO A 67 -23.69 1.95 16.72
C PRO A 67 -22.50 1.05 16.35
N LEU A 68 -21.52 1.57 15.59
CA LEU A 68 -20.34 0.84 15.13
C LEU A 68 -19.15 1.00 16.09
N TYR A 69 -19.03 2.15 16.76
CA TYR A 69 -17.99 2.39 17.75
C TYR A 69 -18.16 1.48 18.98
N GLN A 70 -19.40 1.32 19.46
CA GLN A 70 -19.70 0.44 20.61
C GLN A 70 -19.57 -1.06 20.30
N GLY A 71 -19.72 -1.47 19.04
CA GLY A 71 -19.62 -2.88 18.62
C GLY A 71 -18.20 -3.35 18.27
N PHE A 72 -17.33 -2.46 17.77
CA PHE A 72 -16.02 -2.85 17.21
C PHE A 72 -14.79 -2.20 17.87
N GLY A 73 -14.92 -1.14 18.69
CA GLY A 73 -13.82 -0.57 19.48
C GLY A 73 -12.47 -0.48 18.74
N VAL A 74 -11.45 -1.23 19.22
CA VAL A 74 -10.09 -1.28 18.63
C VAL A 74 -10.06 -1.84 17.19
N SER A 75 -11.01 -2.71 16.83
CA SER A 75 -11.14 -3.24 15.48
C SER A 75 -11.57 -2.18 14.46
N ALA A 76 -12.26 -1.11 14.89
CA ALA A 76 -12.62 0.00 14.02
C ALA A 76 -11.39 0.77 13.51
N MET A 77 -10.33 0.89 14.34
CA MET A 77 -9.06 1.51 13.92
C MET A 77 -8.42 0.75 12.75
N TRP A 78 -8.52 -0.58 12.75
CA TRP A 78 -8.01 -1.42 11.67
C TRP A 78 -8.78 -1.24 10.37
N ALA A 79 -10.10 -1.06 10.45
CA ALA A 79 -10.92 -0.74 9.28
C ALA A 79 -10.47 0.58 8.63
N VAL A 80 -10.24 1.64 9.40
CA VAL A 80 -9.76 2.93 8.86
C VAL A 80 -8.39 2.78 8.19
N ILE A 81 -7.43 2.10 8.84
CA ILE A 81 -6.11 1.83 8.26
C ILE A 81 -6.26 1.04 6.96
N THR A 82 -7.18 0.07 6.89
CA THR A 82 -7.37 -0.71 5.65
C THR A 82 -7.82 0.15 4.49
N VAL A 83 -8.75 1.07 4.72
CA VAL A 83 -9.26 1.97 3.69
C VAL A 83 -8.12 2.81 3.15
N VAL A 84 -7.40 3.50 4.03
CA VAL A 84 -6.30 4.40 3.64
C VAL A 84 -5.23 3.65 2.83
N VAL A 85 -4.92 2.41 3.23
CA VAL A 85 -3.83 1.64 2.62
C VAL A 85 -4.27 0.95 1.31
N VAL A 86 -5.54 0.60 1.17
CA VAL A 86 -6.09 -0.09 0.00
C VAL A 86 -6.49 0.90 -1.11
N PHE A 87 -6.85 2.13 -0.77
CA PHE A 87 -7.20 3.16 -1.75
C PHE A 87 -6.04 3.44 -2.72
N GLU A 88 -6.36 3.38 -4.01
CA GLU A 88 -5.41 3.55 -5.10
C GLU A 88 -6.03 4.36 -6.26
N PHE A 89 -5.18 4.80 -7.20
CA PHE A 89 -5.56 5.72 -8.28
C PHE A 89 -6.84 5.30 -9.01
N SER A 90 -6.85 4.05 -9.43
CA SER A 90 -7.96 3.43 -10.15
C SER A 90 -8.74 2.46 -9.26
N VAL A 91 -9.98 2.20 -9.68
CA VAL A 91 -10.85 1.21 -9.03
C VAL A 91 -10.22 -0.18 -9.10
N GLY A 92 -9.59 -0.52 -10.24
CA GLY A 92 -8.90 -1.81 -10.43
C GLY A 92 -7.68 -1.99 -9.53
N ALA A 93 -6.87 -0.95 -9.34
CA ALA A 93 -5.73 -0.99 -8.43
C ALA A 93 -6.18 -1.09 -6.96
N THR A 94 -7.26 -0.39 -6.59
CA THR A 94 -7.88 -0.48 -5.26
C THR A 94 -8.39 -1.89 -4.99
N LEU A 95 -9.12 -2.49 -5.93
CA LEU A 95 -9.58 -3.88 -5.86
C LEU A 95 -8.40 -4.85 -5.75
N GLY A 96 -7.38 -4.69 -6.59
CA GLY A 96 -6.18 -5.54 -6.57
C GLY A 96 -5.45 -5.49 -5.23
N ARG A 97 -5.28 -4.29 -4.64
CA ARG A 97 -4.71 -4.14 -3.29
C ARG A 97 -5.63 -4.70 -2.21
N GLY A 98 -6.94 -4.52 -2.33
CA GLY A 98 -7.93 -5.06 -1.38
C GLY A 98 -7.88 -6.59 -1.34
N VAL A 99 -7.89 -7.24 -2.51
CA VAL A 99 -7.75 -8.70 -2.64
C VAL A 99 -6.40 -9.18 -2.11
N ASN A 100 -5.29 -8.51 -2.47
CA ASN A 100 -3.97 -8.86 -1.95
C ASN A 100 -3.92 -8.75 -0.42
N ARG A 101 -4.56 -7.74 0.17
CA ARG A 101 -4.66 -7.59 1.63
C ARG A 101 -5.46 -8.74 2.24
N GLY A 102 -6.63 -9.05 1.68
CA GLY A 102 -7.49 -10.14 2.14
C GLY A 102 -6.78 -11.49 2.14
N ILE A 103 -6.14 -11.85 1.02
CA ILE A 103 -5.37 -13.10 0.89
C ILE A 103 -4.19 -13.12 1.87
N ALA A 104 -3.44 -12.03 1.97
CA ALA A 104 -2.32 -11.93 2.90
C ALA A 104 -2.76 -12.12 4.36
N THR A 105 -3.87 -11.49 4.76
CA THR A 105 -4.40 -11.63 6.12
C THR A 105 -4.97 -13.04 6.36
N LEU A 106 -5.66 -13.65 5.40
CA LEU A 106 -6.14 -15.03 5.52
C LEU A 106 -4.97 -15.99 5.76
N LEU A 107 -3.94 -15.93 4.91
CA LEU A 107 -2.76 -16.79 5.02
C LEU A 107 -1.98 -16.53 6.31
N ALA A 108 -1.78 -15.26 6.67
CA ALA A 108 -1.09 -14.88 7.90
C ALA A 108 -1.86 -15.31 9.15
N GLY A 109 -3.19 -15.18 9.14
CA GLY A 109 -4.06 -15.62 10.22
C GLY A 109 -4.07 -17.14 10.38
N SER A 110 -4.20 -17.88 9.29
CA SER A 110 -4.14 -19.35 9.33
C SER A 110 -2.78 -19.83 9.82
N LEU A 111 -1.69 -19.20 9.37
CA LEU A 111 -0.35 -19.55 9.80
C LEU A 111 -0.10 -19.15 11.26
N GLY A 112 -0.64 -18.01 11.71
CA GLY A 112 -0.56 -17.55 13.11
C GLY A 112 -1.28 -18.49 14.07
N VAL A 113 -2.49 -18.92 13.72
CA VAL A 113 -3.23 -19.96 14.47
C VAL A 113 -2.45 -21.29 14.45
N GLY A 114 -1.88 -21.67 13.31
CA GLY A 114 -1.03 -22.86 13.20
C GLY A 114 0.19 -22.79 14.11
N ALA A 115 0.88 -21.65 14.15
CA ALA A 115 2.03 -21.41 15.02
C ALA A 115 1.65 -21.49 16.49
N HIS A 116 0.52 -20.91 16.90
CA HIS A 116 0.01 -21.00 18.26
C HIS A 116 -0.33 -22.44 18.64
N ARG A 117 -1.01 -23.18 17.76
CA ARG A 117 -1.32 -24.60 17.98
C ARG A 117 -0.05 -25.44 18.12
N LEU A 118 0.96 -25.18 17.29
CA LEU A 118 2.25 -25.87 17.37
C LEU A 118 2.97 -25.55 18.70
N ALA A 119 2.92 -24.29 19.13
CA ALA A 119 3.56 -23.83 20.36
C ALA A 119 2.88 -24.39 21.62
N SER A 120 1.55 -24.56 21.59
CA SER A 120 0.79 -25.10 22.72
C SER A 120 1.18 -26.55 23.09
N PHE A 121 1.79 -27.32 22.19
CA PHE A 121 2.34 -28.65 22.50
C PHE A 121 3.63 -28.58 23.34
N GLY A 122 4.32 -27.44 23.38
CA GLY A 122 5.58 -27.25 24.10
C GLY A 122 5.44 -27.03 25.61
N GLY A 123 4.22 -26.85 26.12
CA GLY A 123 3.96 -26.48 27.52
C GLY A 123 4.20 -25.00 27.81
N GLU A 124 3.63 -24.51 28.93
CA GLU A 124 3.50 -23.07 29.26
C GLU A 124 4.83 -22.28 29.24
N ARG A 125 5.95 -22.91 29.59
CA ARG A 125 7.27 -22.25 29.58
C ARG A 125 7.90 -22.12 28.19
N LEU A 126 7.61 -23.06 27.28
CA LEU A 126 8.21 -23.07 25.93
C LEU A 126 7.31 -22.42 24.88
N GLU A 127 6.02 -22.27 25.16
CA GLU A 127 5.05 -21.62 24.28
C GLU A 127 5.51 -20.25 23.75
N PRO A 128 5.92 -19.26 24.58
CA PRO A 128 6.37 -17.96 24.06
C PRO A 128 7.67 -18.06 23.27
N MET A 129 8.55 -19.02 23.60
CA MET A 129 9.81 -19.25 22.89
C MET A 129 9.55 -19.83 21.50
N LEU A 130 8.62 -20.79 21.38
CA LEU A 130 8.22 -21.39 20.10
C LEU A 130 7.48 -20.39 19.21
N ILE A 131 6.60 -19.56 19.79
CA ILE A 131 5.95 -18.46 19.07
C ILE A 131 6.99 -17.47 18.55
N GLY A 132 7.91 -17.02 19.41
CA GLY A 132 9.00 -16.11 19.01
C GLY A 132 9.88 -16.68 17.89
N LEU A 133 10.20 -17.98 17.97
CA LEU A 133 10.96 -18.68 16.93
C LEU A 133 10.20 -18.74 15.60
N SER A 134 8.89 -19.02 15.64
CA SER A 134 8.03 -19.03 14.46
C SER A 134 7.96 -17.65 13.80
N VAL A 135 7.84 -16.59 14.59
CA VAL A 135 7.87 -15.19 14.15
C VAL A 135 9.19 -14.88 13.44
N PHE A 136 10.31 -15.26 14.05
CA PHE A 136 11.64 -15.05 13.47
C PHE A 136 11.78 -15.73 12.10
N PHE A 137 11.47 -17.02 12.00
CA PHE A 137 11.65 -17.76 10.75
C PHE A 137 10.73 -17.27 9.63
N VAL A 138 9.44 -17.07 9.92
CA VAL A 138 8.49 -16.62 8.90
C VAL A 138 8.80 -15.19 8.46
N ALA A 139 9.08 -14.27 9.39
CA ALA A 139 9.43 -12.90 9.04
C ALA A 139 10.73 -12.83 8.24
N SER A 140 11.74 -13.61 8.62
CA SER A 140 13.02 -13.71 7.88
C SER A 140 12.81 -14.27 6.47
N ALA A 141 12.08 -15.38 6.34
CA ALA A 141 11.80 -16.01 5.05
C ALA A 141 11.04 -15.06 4.10
N VAL A 142 9.97 -14.42 4.58
CA VAL A 142 9.19 -13.49 3.74
C VAL A 142 10.00 -12.24 3.40
N THR A 143 10.80 -11.73 4.34
CA THR A 143 11.71 -10.59 4.05
C THR A 143 12.76 -10.96 3.02
N TYR A 144 13.29 -12.19 3.07
CA TYR A 144 14.20 -12.69 2.05
C TYR A 144 13.54 -12.78 0.67
N VAL A 145 12.32 -13.33 0.61
CA VAL A 145 11.52 -13.39 -0.62
C VAL A 145 11.29 -12.00 -1.23
N ARG A 146 11.14 -10.95 -0.40
CA ARG A 146 11.00 -9.56 -0.86
C ARG A 146 12.24 -9.00 -1.56
N PHE A 147 13.43 -9.58 -1.40
CA PHE A 147 14.61 -9.16 -2.17
C PHE A 147 14.54 -9.59 -3.65
N TYR A 148 13.68 -10.56 -4.01
CA TYR A 148 13.51 -10.94 -5.40
C TYR A 148 12.71 -9.87 -6.16
N PRO A 149 13.31 -9.19 -7.16
CA PRO A 149 12.69 -8.03 -7.81
C PRO A 149 11.38 -8.37 -8.51
N LYS A 150 11.27 -9.57 -9.10
CA LYS A 150 10.04 -10.06 -9.74
C LYS A 150 8.88 -10.21 -8.75
N LEU A 151 9.16 -10.69 -7.53
CA LEU A 151 8.15 -10.90 -6.50
C LEU A 151 7.82 -9.59 -5.79
N LYS A 152 8.84 -8.75 -5.53
CA LYS A 152 8.67 -7.40 -4.97
C LYS A 152 7.76 -6.54 -5.84
N ALA A 153 8.00 -6.47 -7.14
CA ALA A 153 7.20 -5.64 -8.03
C ALA A 153 5.70 -5.97 -8.02
N ARG A 154 5.33 -7.23 -7.76
CA ARG A 154 3.95 -7.70 -7.82
C ARG A 154 3.26 -7.85 -6.47
N TYR A 155 4.01 -8.20 -5.43
CA TYR A 155 3.46 -8.64 -4.15
C TYR A 155 4.06 -7.96 -2.92
N ASP A 156 4.93 -6.95 -3.05
CA ASP A 156 5.59 -6.30 -1.90
C ASP A 156 4.60 -5.82 -0.84
N TYR A 157 3.48 -5.21 -1.28
CA TYR A 157 2.38 -4.83 -0.40
C TYR A 157 1.78 -6.03 0.36
N GLY A 158 1.50 -7.14 -0.34
CA GLY A 158 0.96 -8.35 0.26
C GLY A 158 1.91 -8.97 1.28
N PHE A 159 3.21 -9.01 0.98
CA PHE A 159 4.23 -9.52 1.90
C PHE A 159 4.35 -8.67 3.17
N LEU A 160 4.28 -7.34 3.06
CA LEU A 160 4.26 -6.44 4.22
C LEU A 160 3.07 -6.71 5.13
N ILE A 161 1.86 -6.78 4.55
CA ILE A 161 0.64 -7.08 5.30
C ILE A 161 0.69 -8.46 5.92
N PHE A 162 1.22 -9.44 5.20
CA PHE A 162 1.38 -10.81 5.68
C PHE A 162 2.27 -10.85 6.93
N ILE A 163 3.49 -10.30 6.88
CA ILE A 163 4.41 -10.27 8.03
C ILE A 163 3.76 -9.56 9.20
N LEU A 164 3.20 -8.36 8.98
CA LEU A 164 2.57 -7.56 10.04
C LEU A 164 1.43 -8.34 10.72
N THR A 165 0.56 -8.96 9.92
CA THR A 165 -0.60 -9.70 10.42
C THR A 165 -0.16 -10.96 11.17
N PHE A 166 0.81 -11.70 10.64
CA PHE A 166 1.33 -12.91 11.27
C PHE A 166 1.97 -12.58 12.61
N CYS A 167 2.88 -11.61 12.67
CA CYS A 167 3.50 -11.17 13.92
C CYS A 167 2.46 -10.75 14.95
N LEU A 168 1.45 -10.00 14.52
CA LEU A 168 0.42 -9.48 15.41
C LEU A 168 -0.52 -10.56 15.94
N ILE A 169 -0.93 -11.53 15.11
CA ILE A 169 -1.77 -12.65 15.54
C ILE A 169 -0.97 -13.60 16.44
N SER A 170 0.27 -13.91 16.08
CA SER A 170 1.14 -14.80 16.87
C SER A 170 1.46 -14.20 18.24
N VAL A 171 1.78 -12.90 18.32
CA VAL A 171 2.14 -12.23 19.59
C VAL A 171 0.90 -11.89 20.43
N SER A 172 -0.19 -11.42 19.81
CA SER A 172 -1.41 -11.07 20.57
C SER A 172 -2.18 -12.31 21.00
N GLY A 173 -2.17 -13.37 20.18
CA GLY A 173 -2.81 -14.64 20.51
C GLY A 173 -2.20 -15.34 21.72
N TYR A 174 -0.93 -15.08 22.03
CA TYR A 174 -0.31 -15.56 23.28
C TYR A 174 -0.90 -14.89 24.54
N ARG A 175 -1.49 -13.69 24.42
CA ARG A 175 -2.00 -12.91 25.56
C ARG A 175 -3.50 -13.04 25.78
N ASP A 176 -4.24 -13.48 24.77
CA ASP A 176 -5.69 -13.68 24.78
C ASP A 176 -5.99 -15.10 24.26
N ASP A 177 -6.61 -15.95 25.08
CA ASP A 177 -6.88 -17.37 24.80
C ASP A 177 -7.77 -17.61 23.55
N GLU A 178 -8.37 -16.57 22.96
CA GLU A 178 -9.25 -16.64 21.80
C GLU A 178 -8.60 -16.12 20.51
N VAL A 179 -7.47 -16.75 20.12
CA VAL A 179 -6.75 -16.47 18.85
C VAL A 179 -7.67 -16.53 17.63
N LEU A 180 -8.64 -17.44 17.65
CA LEU A 180 -9.60 -17.67 16.56
C LEU A 180 -10.59 -16.51 16.44
N ASP A 181 -11.10 -15.99 17.57
CA ASP A 181 -12.01 -14.84 17.58
C ASP A 181 -11.27 -13.55 17.17
N MET A 182 -10.01 -13.41 17.59
CA MET A 182 -9.17 -12.29 17.16
C MET A 182 -8.87 -12.32 15.65
N ALA A 183 -8.55 -13.49 15.08
CA ALA A 183 -8.35 -13.64 13.64
C ALA A 183 -9.65 -13.37 12.86
N HIS A 184 -10.81 -13.79 13.38
CA HIS A 184 -12.11 -13.58 12.74
C HIS A 184 -12.53 -12.10 12.76
N LYS A 185 -12.38 -11.41 13.91
CA LYS A 185 -12.60 -9.95 14.03
C LYS A 185 -11.71 -9.16 13.09
N ARG A 186 -10.46 -9.57 12.91
CA ARG A 186 -9.50 -8.95 11.97
C ARG A 186 -9.94 -9.11 10.52
N LEU A 187 -10.30 -10.32 10.12
CA LEU A 187 -10.75 -10.61 8.76
C LEU A 187 -12.04 -9.87 8.42
N SER A 188 -13.03 -9.91 9.32
CA SER A 188 -14.31 -9.21 9.12
C SER A 188 -14.12 -7.71 9.01
N THR A 189 -13.32 -7.06 9.86
CA THR A 189 -13.06 -5.61 9.73
C THR A 189 -12.28 -5.23 8.48
N ILE A 190 -11.36 -6.07 8.01
CA ILE A 190 -10.66 -5.85 6.73
C ILE A 190 -11.63 -5.99 5.55
N LEU A 191 -12.54 -6.97 5.58
CA LEU A 191 -13.56 -7.16 4.55
C LEU A 191 -14.57 -6.01 4.52
N ILE A 192 -15.03 -5.54 5.68
CA ILE A 192 -15.94 -4.39 5.80
C ILE A 192 -15.25 -3.11 5.31
N GLY A 193 -14.03 -2.84 5.77
CA GLY A 193 -13.26 -1.67 5.32
C GLY A 193 -12.93 -1.72 3.83
N GLY A 194 -12.52 -2.88 3.31
CA GLY A 194 -12.23 -3.08 1.89
C GLY A 194 -13.46 -2.94 1.00
N SER A 195 -14.59 -3.54 1.39
CA SER A 195 -15.85 -3.43 0.64
C SER A 195 -16.41 -2.00 0.64
N ALA A 196 -16.34 -1.28 1.76
CA ALA A 196 -16.70 0.13 1.83
C ALA A 196 -15.80 0.99 0.93
N ALA A 197 -14.49 0.76 0.93
CA ALA A 197 -13.55 1.47 0.06
C ALA A 197 -13.86 1.24 -1.43
N VAL A 198 -14.14 -0.01 -1.81
CA VAL A 198 -14.53 -0.36 -3.18
C VAL A 198 -15.86 0.29 -3.56
N ALA A 199 -16.87 0.25 -2.68
CA ALA A 199 -18.16 0.88 -2.90
C ALA A 199 -18.01 2.39 -3.14
N VAL A 200 -17.24 3.08 -2.32
CA VAL A 200 -16.95 4.52 -2.50
C VAL A 200 -16.23 4.78 -3.83
N CYS A 201 -15.26 3.94 -4.19
CA CYS A 201 -14.53 4.03 -5.46
C CYS A 201 -15.41 3.84 -6.71
N ILE A 202 -16.45 3.02 -6.61
CA ILE A 202 -17.39 2.74 -7.70
C ILE A 202 -18.48 3.81 -7.78
N LEU A 203 -19.02 4.23 -6.62
CA LEU A 203 -20.14 5.16 -6.53
C LEU A 203 -19.74 6.62 -6.78
N ILE A 204 -18.50 7.00 -6.49
CA ILE A 204 -18.00 8.38 -6.64
C ILE A 204 -17.00 8.44 -7.79
N CYS A 205 -17.47 8.82 -8.99
CA CYS A 205 -16.68 9.08 -10.20
C CYS A 205 -15.63 7.98 -10.50
N PRO A 206 -16.05 6.81 -11.01
CA PRO A 206 -15.16 5.68 -11.24
C PRO A 206 -14.08 6.03 -12.28
N VAL A 207 -12.82 6.09 -11.84
CA VAL A 207 -11.67 6.16 -12.75
C VAL A 207 -11.31 4.74 -13.15
N TRP A 208 -11.82 4.32 -14.31
CA TRP A 208 -11.59 2.99 -14.88
C TRP A 208 -10.38 3.03 -15.83
N THR A 209 -9.38 2.18 -15.59
CA THR A 209 -8.16 2.09 -16.43
C THR A 209 -8.40 1.26 -17.70
N GLY A 210 -9.64 0.88 -18.00
CA GLY A 210 -9.95 0.01 -19.14
C GLY A 210 -9.66 0.65 -20.49
N GLU A 211 -9.94 1.95 -20.63
CA GLU A 211 -9.62 2.71 -21.85
C GLU A 211 -8.11 2.76 -22.09
N ASP A 212 -7.34 3.04 -21.04
CA ASP A 212 -5.87 3.08 -21.11
C ASP A 212 -5.29 1.69 -21.42
N LEU A 213 -5.87 0.62 -20.87
CA LEU A 213 -5.51 -0.76 -21.19
C LEU A 213 -5.85 -1.10 -22.64
N HIS A 214 -7.01 -0.69 -23.15
CA HIS A 214 -7.41 -0.96 -24.53
C HIS A 214 -6.48 -0.27 -25.53
N ASN A 215 -6.13 0.99 -25.26
CA ASN A 215 -5.16 1.75 -26.06
C ASN A 215 -3.77 1.10 -26.03
N LEU A 216 -3.33 0.64 -24.86
CA LEU A 216 -2.04 -0.05 -24.71
C LEU A 216 -2.02 -1.39 -25.45
N VAL A 217 -3.11 -2.17 -25.37
CA VAL A 217 -3.24 -3.44 -26.10
C VAL A 217 -3.25 -3.19 -27.60
N ALA A 218 -4.05 -2.23 -28.09
CA ALA A 218 -4.09 -1.86 -29.50
C ALA A 218 -2.71 -1.44 -30.02
N SER A 219 -1.98 -0.62 -29.26
CA SER A 219 -0.62 -0.20 -29.62
C SER A 219 0.36 -1.37 -29.69
N ASN A 220 0.31 -2.31 -28.74
CA ASN A 220 1.17 -3.49 -28.78
C ASN A 220 0.85 -4.39 -29.98
N VAL A 221 -0.43 -4.57 -30.31
CA VAL A 221 -0.87 -5.35 -31.49
C VAL A 221 -0.39 -4.69 -32.78
N GLU A 222 -0.51 -3.37 -32.90
CA GLU A 222 -0.01 -2.61 -34.05
C GLU A 222 1.52 -2.78 -34.21
N ASN A 223 2.27 -2.63 -33.11
CA ASN A 223 3.73 -2.80 -33.12
C ASN A 223 4.14 -4.23 -33.52
N LEU A 224 3.40 -5.25 -33.06
CA LEU A 224 3.58 -6.64 -33.50
C LEU A 224 3.29 -6.79 -35.00
N GLY A 225 2.24 -6.15 -35.51
CA GLY A 225 1.91 -6.12 -36.93
C GLY A 225 3.04 -5.53 -37.78
N ILE A 226 3.55 -4.36 -37.38
CA ILE A 226 4.67 -3.69 -38.05
C ILE A 226 5.93 -4.58 -38.03
N PHE A 227 6.25 -5.19 -36.88
CA PHE A 227 7.39 -6.09 -36.75
C PHE A 227 7.30 -7.27 -37.72
N LEU A 228 6.14 -7.93 -37.80
CA LEU A 228 5.91 -9.06 -38.70
C LEU A 228 5.91 -8.66 -40.19
N GLU A 229 5.44 -7.45 -40.54
CA GLU A 229 5.52 -6.95 -41.91
C GLU A 229 6.96 -6.70 -42.34
N VAL A 230 7.77 -6.11 -41.46
CA VAL A 230 9.21 -5.90 -41.71
C VAL A 230 9.93 -7.24 -41.85
N GLU A 231 9.67 -8.20 -40.96
CA GLU A 231 10.24 -9.54 -41.07
C GLU A 231 9.86 -10.23 -42.39
N ARG A 232 8.58 -10.13 -42.80
CA ARG A 232 8.13 -10.65 -44.10
C ARG A 232 8.91 -10.01 -45.25
N ARG A 233 9.04 -8.67 -45.29
CA ARG A 233 9.79 -7.99 -46.36
C ARG A 233 11.25 -8.40 -46.40
N VAL A 234 11.91 -8.56 -45.25
CA VAL A 234 13.29 -9.04 -45.17
C VAL A 234 13.41 -10.47 -45.73
N VAL A 235 12.50 -11.37 -45.36
CA VAL A 235 12.50 -12.75 -45.87
C VAL A 235 12.28 -12.79 -47.39
N THR A 236 11.39 -11.96 -47.94
CA THR A 236 11.15 -11.89 -49.38
C THR A 236 12.33 -11.30 -50.15
N VAL A 237 13.10 -10.37 -49.56
CA VAL A 237 14.31 -9.80 -50.18
C VAL A 237 15.49 -10.79 -50.13
N VAL A 238 15.58 -11.63 -49.09
CA VAL A 238 16.69 -12.58 -48.90
C VAL A 238 16.50 -13.88 -49.71
N ARG A 239 15.27 -14.24 -50.11
CA ARG A 239 15.04 -15.34 -51.07
C ARG A 239 14.89 -14.79 -52.49
N PRO A 240 15.92 -14.84 -53.36
CA PRO A 240 15.69 -14.60 -54.77
C PRO A 240 14.78 -15.71 -55.33
N THR A 241 13.81 -15.31 -56.15
CA THR A 241 12.93 -16.21 -56.89
C THR A 241 13.77 -17.27 -57.62
N PRO A 242 13.46 -18.57 -57.49
CA PRO A 242 14.11 -19.57 -58.32
C PRO A 242 13.68 -19.32 -59.77
N ASN A 243 14.67 -19.07 -60.65
CA ASN A 243 14.51 -19.07 -62.10
C ASN A 243 14.16 -20.47 -62.61
#